data_AF-A0A0Q9Q0C3-F1
#
_entry.id   AF-A0A0Q9Q0C3-F1
#
_cell.length_a   1.000
_cell.length_b   1.000
_cell.length_c   1.000
_cell.angle_alpha   90.00
_cell.angle_beta   90.00
_cell.angle_gamma   90.00
#
_symmetry.space_group_name_H-M   'P 1'
#
loop_
_entity.id
_entity.type
_entity.pdbx_description
1 polymer ?
#
loop_
_entity_poly.entity_id
_entity_poly.type
_entity_poly.pdbx_seq_one_letter_code
_entity_poly.pdbx_strand_id
1 'polypeptide(L)'
;MGAALVVVAAACLGARVMWVHDTFGEWGVSPASPPLRISTLGRDYERSELSPLTEAPPGFRQVDTTDRGTVFSPIEAPKPSPVVVYLQDDEGRVWSYALVGGP
;
A
#
# COMPACT_ATOMS: atom_id res chain seq x y z
N MET A 1 35.93 -17.54 -6.90
CA MET A 1 35.20 -16.47 -6.17
C MET A 1 34.00 -15.92 -6.92
N GLY A 2 33.98 -15.84 -8.27
CA GLY A 2 32.84 -15.28 -9.01
C GLY A 2 31.51 -16.03 -8.86
N ALA A 3 31.50 -17.37 -8.90
CA ALA A 3 30.26 -18.16 -8.82
C ALA A 3 29.51 -18.00 -7.49
N ALA A 4 30.22 -17.96 -6.37
CA ALA A 4 29.60 -17.78 -5.05
C ALA A 4 28.92 -16.40 -4.91
N LEU A 5 29.55 -15.35 -5.45
CA LEU A 5 28.99 -14.00 -5.43
C LEU A 5 27.72 -13.89 -6.29
N VAL A 6 27.70 -14.54 -7.45
CA VAL A 6 26.51 -14.59 -8.32
C VAL A 6 25.35 -15.31 -7.64
N VAL A 7 25.60 -16.44 -6.96
CA VAL A 7 24.55 -17.18 -6.23
C VAL A 7 23.97 -16.34 -5.10
N VAL A 8 24.81 -15.67 -4.31
CA VAL A 8 24.34 -14.79 -3.22
C VAL A 8 23.52 -13.62 -3.77
N ALA A 9 23.98 -12.98 -4.85
CA ALA A 9 23.25 -11.88 -5.48
C ALA A 9 21.86 -12.33 -5.99
N ALA A 10 21.78 -13.50 -6.64
CA ALA A 10 20.51 -14.05 -7.12
C ALA A 10 19.54 -14.37 -5.97
N ALA A 11 20.04 -14.94 -4.85
CA ALA A 11 19.22 -15.22 -3.68
C ALA A 11 18.66 -13.93 -3.05
N CYS A 12 19.48 -12.89 -2.91
CA CYS A 12 19.05 -11.59 -2.39
C CYS A 12 17.97 -10.94 -3.27
N LEU A 13 18.12 -10.99 -4.60
CA LEU A 13 17.13 -10.47 -5.53
C LEU A 13 15.81 -11.25 -5.45
N GLY A 14 15.88 -12.58 -5.39
CA GLY A 14 14.68 -13.43 -5.22
C GLY A 14 13.93 -13.12 -3.93
N ALA A 15 14.64 -13.03 -2.80
CA ALA A 15 14.04 -12.66 -1.51
C ALA A 15 13.39 -11.27 -1.56
N ARG A 16 14.03 -10.32 -2.24
CA ARG A 16 13.48 -8.97 -2.40
C ARG A 16 12.19 -8.98 -3.22
N VAL A 17 12.15 -9.69 -4.34
CA VAL A 17 10.94 -9.81 -5.18
C VAL A 17 9.79 -10.42 -4.41
N MET A 18 10.05 -11.49 -3.65
CA MET A 18 9.02 -12.13 -2.83
C MET A 18 8.47 -11.18 -1.75
N TRP A 19 9.35 -10.42 -1.08
CA TRP A 19 8.92 -9.43 -0.09
C TRP A 19 8.05 -8.32 -0.68
N VAL A 20 8.42 -7.80 -1.86
CA VAL A 20 7.62 -6.77 -2.55
C VAL A 20 6.24 -7.33 -2.95
N HIS A 21 6.20 -8.56 -3.46
CA HIS A 21 4.95 -9.21 -3.85
C HIS A 21 4.02 -9.44 -2.65
N ASP A 22 4.56 -9.97 -1.56
CA ASP A 22 3.79 -10.26 -0.33
C ASP A 22 3.24 -8.96 0.30
N THR A 23 4.08 -7.92 0.39
CA THR A 23 3.73 -6.66 1.06
C THR A 23 2.85 -5.75 0.21
N PHE A 24 3.16 -5.60 -1.08
CA PHE A 24 2.55 -4.58 -1.95
C PHE A 24 1.72 -5.16 -3.09
N GLY A 25 1.70 -6.48 -3.28
CA GLY A 25 1.01 -7.14 -4.40
C GLY A 25 1.69 -6.98 -5.75
N GLU A 26 2.93 -6.46 -5.77
CA GLU A 26 3.64 -6.09 -7.00
C GLU A 26 4.80 -7.05 -7.32
N TRP A 27 5.03 -7.34 -8.59
CA TRP A 27 6.21 -8.09 -9.03
C TRP A 27 7.35 -7.12 -9.37
N GLY A 28 8.44 -7.18 -8.59
CA GLY A 28 9.61 -6.34 -8.83
C GLY A 28 10.51 -6.26 -7.60
N VAL A 29 11.65 -5.58 -7.74
CA VAL A 29 12.59 -5.35 -6.61
C VAL A 29 12.31 -4.05 -5.84
N SER A 30 11.51 -3.17 -6.43
CA SER A 30 11.09 -1.90 -5.87
C SER A 30 9.60 -1.72 -6.14
N PRO A 31 8.78 -1.43 -5.11
CA PRO A 31 7.36 -1.14 -5.31
C PRO A 31 7.16 0.22 -5.97
N ALA A 32 6.07 0.36 -6.72
CA ALA A 32 5.60 1.63 -7.27
C ALA A 32 5.20 2.61 -6.14
N SER A 33 5.18 3.89 -6.47
CA SER A 33 4.63 4.93 -5.59
C SER A 33 3.44 5.61 -6.28
N PRO A 34 2.25 5.59 -5.67
CA PRO A 34 1.89 4.77 -4.50
C PRO A 34 1.74 3.28 -4.86
N PRO A 35 1.83 2.38 -3.86
CA PRO A 35 1.75 0.94 -4.08
C PRO A 35 0.35 0.46 -4.50
N LEU A 36 0.25 -0.75 -5.05
CA LEU A 36 -1.03 -1.38 -5.35
C LEU A 36 -1.78 -1.82 -4.07
N ARG A 37 -1.06 -2.23 -3.03
CA ARG A 37 -1.62 -2.66 -1.75
C ARG A 37 -0.96 -1.93 -0.58
N ILE A 38 -1.75 -1.63 0.45
CA ILE A 38 -1.27 -1.10 1.74
C ILE A 38 -1.85 -1.91 2.89
N SER A 39 -1.08 -2.03 3.97
CA SER A 39 -1.56 -2.62 5.23
C SER A 39 -1.68 -1.52 6.28
N THR A 40 -2.88 -1.29 6.80
CA THR A 40 -3.16 -0.28 7.82
C THR A 40 -4.28 -0.75 8.72
N LEU A 41 -4.31 -0.31 9.98
CA LEU A 41 -5.32 -0.74 10.96
C LEU A 41 -5.42 -2.28 11.11
N GLY A 42 -4.31 -2.99 10.87
CA GLY A 42 -4.25 -4.46 10.92
C GLY A 42 -4.98 -5.16 9.77
N ARG A 43 -5.23 -4.48 8.65
CA ARG A 43 -5.91 -5.03 7.47
C ARG A 43 -5.20 -4.62 6.18
N ASP A 44 -5.38 -5.43 5.15
CA ASP A 44 -4.86 -5.16 3.81
C ASP A 44 -5.91 -4.48 2.94
N TYR A 45 -5.51 -3.45 2.21
CA TYR A 45 -6.34 -2.74 1.27
C TYR A 45 -5.66 -2.67 -0.09
N GLU A 46 -6.43 -2.84 -1.16
CA GLU A 46 -5.98 -2.79 -2.54
C GLU A 46 -6.53 -1.54 -3.22
N ARG A 47 -5.69 -0.91 -4.04
CA ARG A 47 -6.01 0.33 -4.72
C ARG A 47 -7.20 0.13 -5.66
N SER A 48 -8.31 0.82 -5.40
CA SER A 48 -9.56 0.66 -6.14
C SER A 48 -9.60 1.45 -7.46
N GLU A 49 -8.87 2.56 -7.56
CA GLU A 49 -8.85 3.40 -8.76
C GLU A 49 -7.42 3.60 -9.27
N LEU A 50 -7.25 3.58 -10.59
CA LEU A 50 -5.96 3.82 -11.25
C LEU A 50 -5.61 5.31 -11.39
N SER A 51 -6.58 6.20 -11.18
CA SER A 51 -6.39 7.65 -11.23
C SER A 51 -6.62 8.25 -9.84
N PRO A 52 -5.75 9.17 -9.39
CA PRO A 52 -5.93 9.83 -8.11
C PRO A 52 -7.08 10.82 -8.15
N LEU A 53 -7.72 11.01 -6.99
CA LEU A 53 -8.62 12.11 -6.72
C LEU A 53 -7.83 13.40 -6.47
N THR A 54 -8.44 14.53 -6.80
CA THR A 54 -7.89 15.86 -6.52
C THR A 54 -7.91 16.19 -5.03
N GLU A 55 -8.88 15.66 -4.28
CA GLU A 55 -9.03 15.88 -2.85
C GLU A 55 -9.65 14.63 -2.20
N ALA A 56 -9.38 14.43 -0.90
CA ALA A 56 -10.07 13.42 -0.13
C ALA A 56 -11.55 13.79 0.01
N PRO A 57 -12.49 12.84 -0.07
CA PRO A 57 -13.90 13.15 0.11
C PRO A 57 -14.15 13.77 1.50
N PRO A 58 -15.19 14.62 1.65
CA PRO A 58 -15.55 15.15 2.96
C PRO A 58 -15.95 14.02 3.92
N GLY A 59 -15.73 14.22 5.21
CA GLY A 59 -16.08 13.23 6.23
C GLY A 59 -15.01 12.16 6.49
N PHE A 60 -13.75 12.43 6.15
CA PHE A 60 -12.61 11.55 6.41
C PHE A 60 -11.69 12.15 7.47
N ARG A 61 -11.08 11.29 8.29
CA ARG A 61 -10.08 11.67 9.29
C ARG A 61 -8.80 10.88 9.09
N GLN A 62 -7.67 11.50 9.41
CA GLN A 62 -6.40 10.78 9.48
C GLN A 62 -6.49 9.67 10.54
N VAL A 63 -6.00 8.48 10.18
CA VAL A 63 -5.97 7.31 11.05
C VAL A 63 -4.60 6.64 11.14
N ASP A 64 -3.74 6.88 10.16
CA ASP A 64 -2.40 6.30 10.12
C ASP A 64 -1.45 7.17 9.28
N THR A 65 -0.15 6.94 9.44
CA THR A 65 0.90 7.56 8.63
C THR A 65 1.89 6.47 8.21
N THR A 66 2.07 6.34 6.91
CA THR A 66 3.00 5.37 6.30
C THR A 66 4.26 6.07 5.80
N ASP A 67 5.25 5.31 5.35
CA ASP A 67 6.41 5.83 4.63
C ASP A 67 6.04 6.47 3.27
N ARG A 68 4.79 6.32 2.82
CA ARG A 68 4.28 6.78 1.51
C ARG A 68 3.23 7.86 1.59
N GLY A 69 2.94 8.35 2.79
CA GLY A 69 1.97 9.41 3.02
C GLY A 69 0.95 9.09 4.10
N THR A 70 -0.14 9.85 4.09
CA THR A 70 -1.11 9.88 5.19
C THR A 70 -2.36 9.08 4.83
N VAL A 71 -2.80 8.21 5.73
CA VAL A 71 -3.98 7.38 5.54
C VAL A 71 -5.18 8.00 6.23
N PHE A 72 -6.29 8.07 5.49
CA PHE A 72 -7.56 8.61 5.92
C PHE A 72 -8.65 7.54 5.89
N SER A 73 -9.51 7.54 6.90
CA SER A 73 -10.69 6.66 7.01
C SER A 73 -11.95 7.51 7.13
N PRO A 74 -13.11 7.01 6.67
CA PRO A 74 -14.39 7.67 6.94
C PRO A 74 -14.58 7.85 8.45
N ILE A 75 -15.12 8.99 8.86
CA ILE A 75 -15.37 9.33 10.28
C ILE A 75 -16.39 8.36 10.88
N GLU A 76 -17.44 8.05 10.13
CA GLU A 76 -18.55 7.18 10.53
C GLU A 76 -18.27 5.68 10.34
N ALA A 77 -17.12 5.31 9.78
CA ALA A 77 -16.80 3.90 9.59
C ALA A 77 -16.72 3.17 10.96
N PRO A 78 -17.30 1.96 11.09
CA PRO A 78 -17.11 1.15 12.28
C PRO A 78 -15.61 0.92 12.46
N LYS A 79 -15.04 1.22 13.64
CA LYS A 79 -13.64 0.90 13.94
C LYS A 79 -13.50 -0.59 14.32
N PRO A 80 -12.50 -1.34 13.83
CA PRO A 80 -11.48 -1.03 12.82
C PRO A 80 -11.86 -1.59 11.42
N SER A 81 -13.10 -1.42 10.99
CA SER A 81 -13.69 -2.04 9.80
C SER A 81 -14.13 -1.04 8.71
N PRO A 82 -13.34 0.00 8.36
CA PRO A 82 -13.63 0.76 7.14
C PRO A 82 -13.45 -0.17 5.92
N VAL A 83 -14.41 -0.14 5.01
CA VAL A 83 -14.31 -0.88 3.73
C VAL A 83 -13.40 -0.14 2.75
N VAL A 84 -13.32 1.19 2.88
CA VAL A 84 -12.52 2.06 2.03
C VAL A 84 -11.68 2.99 2.91
N VAL A 85 -10.41 3.14 2.53
CA VAL A 85 -9.50 4.15 3.06
C VAL A 85 -8.89 4.93 1.89
N TYR A 86 -8.34 6.10 2.19
CA TYR A 86 -7.62 6.92 1.23
C TYR A 86 -6.18 7.11 1.68
N LEU A 87 -5.24 7.05 0.75
CA LEU A 87 -3.85 7.46 0.95
C LEU A 87 -3.62 8.79 0.24
N GLN A 88 -3.24 9.82 0.98
CA GLN A 88 -2.66 11.03 0.39
C GLN A 88 -1.14 10.85 0.31
N ASP A 89 -0.59 10.80 -0.91
CA ASP A 89 0.85 10.67 -1.11
C ASP A 89 1.60 12.00 -0.84
N ASP A 90 2.93 11.95 -0.86
CA ASP A 90 3.79 13.11 -0.60
C ASP A 90 3.65 14.22 -1.65
N GLU A 91 3.10 13.90 -2.83
CA GLU A 91 2.77 14.84 -3.90
C GLU A 91 1.37 15.46 -3.72
N GLY A 92 0.65 15.08 -2.66
CA GLY A 92 -0.68 15.55 -2.31
C GLY A 92 -1.81 14.85 -3.06
N ARG A 93 -1.52 13.82 -3.88
CA ARG A 93 -2.52 13.08 -4.65
C ARG A 93 -3.23 12.07 -3.75
N VAL A 94 -4.53 11.92 -3.95
CA VAL A 94 -5.36 11.06 -3.09
C VAL A 94 -5.75 9.79 -3.83
N TRP A 95 -5.43 8.64 -3.25
CA TRP A 95 -5.64 7.33 -3.83
C TRP A 95 -6.62 6.53 -2.98
N SER A 96 -7.63 5.95 -3.61
CA SER A 96 -8.64 5.12 -2.96
C SER A 96 -8.16 3.67 -2.82
N TYR A 97 -8.37 3.08 -1.65
CA TYR A 97 -8.07 1.68 -1.37
C TYR A 97 -9.26 0.98 -0.73
N ALA A 98 -9.61 -0.19 -1.24
CA ALA A 98 -10.69 -1.03 -0.75
C ALA A 98 -10.14 -2.23 0.01
N LEU A 99 -10.84 -2.65 1.06
CA LEU A 99 -10.45 -3.77 1.91
C LEU A 99 -10.32 -5.07 1.10
N VAL A 100 -9.17 -5.75 1.20
CA VAL A 100 -8.94 -7.07 0.62
C VAL A 100 -9.56 -8.11 1.53
N GLY A 101 -10.65 -8.73 1.07
CA GLY A 101 -11.40 -9.71 1.85
C GLY A 101 -12.32 -9.07 2.90
N GLY A 102 -13.61 -8.96 2.55
CA GLY A 102 -14.70 -8.91 3.53
C GLY A 102 -15.27 -10.32 3.73
N PRO A 103 -15.96 -10.59 4.86
CA PRO A 103 -16.44 -11.93 5.23
C PRO A 103 -17.18 -12.68 4.11
#